data_AF-A0A7C7A8D1-F1
#
_entry.id   AF-A0A7C7A8D1-F1
#
_cell.length_a   1.000
_cell.length_b   1.000
_cell.length_c   1.000
_cell.angle_alpha   90.00
_cell.angle_beta   90.00
_cell.angle_gamma   90.00
#
_symmetry.space_group_name_H-M   'P 1'
#
loop_
_entity.id
_entity.type
_entity.pdbx_description
1 polymer ?
#
loop_
_entity_poly.entity_id
_entity_poly.type
_entity_poly.pdbx_seq_one_letter_code
_entity_poly.pdbx_strand_id
1 'polypeptide(L)'
;EVIEVRFPNPYMPDTPQRIATDTSQKMAIRFGETIKSYKQREDLNVTDLKYIPLVIAGWLRYLMGLDDEGKPMTLSPDPLLEDLKSHVSNIKLGDVDSVQDNLKPILSNENIFGVNLYEVGLGDMIENYFKEFIEGLGAVKKVLKKYLEC
;
A
#
# COMPACT_ATOMS: atom_id res chain seq x y z
N GLU A 1 17.30 -3.41 -16.40
CA GLU A 1 18.29 -2.90 -15.44
C GLU A 1 18.68 -1.45 -15.76
N VAL A 2 18.09 -0.47 -15.06
CA VAL A 2 18.59 0.93 -14.96
C VAL A 2 17.94 1.69 -13.79
N ILE A 3 17.25 0.99 -12.88
CA ILE A 3 16.46 1.57 -11.78
C ILE A 3 17.36 2.44 -10.90
N GLU A 4 18.51 1.90 -10.50
CA GLU A 4 19.49 2.60 -9.64
C GLU A 4 20.20 3.77 -10.32
N VAL A 5 20.07 3.92 -11.64
CA VAL A 5 20.66 5.04 -12.41
C VAL A 5 19.61 6.11 -12.70
N ARG A 6 18.35 5.72 -12.92
CA ARG A 6 17.27 6.65 -13.30
C ARG A 6 16.59 7.29 -12.09
N PHE A 7 16.31 6.53 -11.03
CA PHE A 7 15.62 7.08 -9.85
C PHE A 7 16.42 8.13 -9.07
N PRO A 8 17.74 7.99 -8.87
CA PRO A 8 18.52 9.04 -8.21
C PRO A 8 18.98 10.15 -9.16
N ASN A 9 18.60 10.12 -10.45
CA ASN A 9 19.07 11.11 -11.43
C ASN A 9 18.42 12.49 -11.18
N PRO A 10 19.18 13.51 -10.73
CA PRO A 10 18.62 14.83 -10.44
C PRO A 10 18.15 15.58 -11.70
N TYR A 11 18.57 15.14 -12.90
CA TYR A 11 18.20 15.74 -14.18
C TYR A 11 16.95 15.10 -14.82
N MET A 12 16.44 14.01 -14.24
CA MET A 12 15.12 13.46 -14.56
C MET A 12 14.31 13.45 -13.26
N PRO A 13 13.83 14.61 -12.77
CA PRO A 13 13.11 14.68 -11.51
C PRO A 13 11.75 14.00 -11.65
N ASP A 14 11.74 12.68 -11.47
CA ASP A 14 10.51 11.93 -11.21
C ASP A 14 10.13 12.20 -9.77
N THR A 15 9.03 12.92 -9.56
CA THR A 15 8.58 13.20 -8.20
C THR A 15 7.81 11.99 -7.65
N PRO A 16 7.95 11.68 -6.35
CA PRO A 16 7.12 10.65 -5.71
C PRO A 16 5.62 10.84 -5.99
N GLN A 17 5.16 12.09 -6.06
CA GLN A 17 3.78 12.45 -6.39
C GLN A 17 3.38 11.98 -7.80
N ARG A 18 4.23 12.17 -8.82
CA ARG A 18 3.93 11.72 -10.19
C ARG A 18 3.83 10.19 -10.28
N ILE A 19 4.66 9.49 -9.50
CA ILE A 19 4.63 8.03 -9.44
C ILE A 19 3.32 7.54 -8.80
N ALA A 20 2.86 8.24 -7.76
CA ALA A 20 1.66 7.93 -6.98
C ALA A 20 0.32 8.28 -7.67
N THR A 21 0.32 9.10 -8.74
CA THR A 21 -0.89 9.37 -9.54
C THR A 21 -1.51 8.08 -10.07
N ASP A 22 -2.83 7.95 -10.08
CA ASP A 22 -3.58 6.79 -10.61
C ASP A 22 -3.13 5.44 -10.02
N THR A 23 -2.73 5.40 -8.75
CA THR A 23 -2.24 4.17 -8.11
C THR A 23 -3.30 3.06 -8.12
N SER A 24 -4.57 3.38 -7.93
CA SER A 24 -5.67 2.41 -7.96
C SER A 24 -5.77 1.69 -9.32
N GLN A 25 -5.39 2.38 -10.41
CA GLN A 25 -5.39 1.84 -11.76
C GLN A 25 -4.13 0.99 -12.06
N LYS A 26 -3.09 1.13 -11.24
CA LYS A 26 -1.80 0.45 -11.42
C LYS A 26 -1.69 -0.84 -10.62
N MET A 27 -2.43 -0.98 -9.52
CA MET A 27 -2.30 -2.09 -8.57
C MET A 27 -2.49 -3.47 -9.21
N ALA A 28 -3.56 -3.68 -9.97
CA ALA A 28 -3.82 -4.94 -10.67
C ALA A 28 -2.68 -5.32 -11.64
N ILE A 29 -2.21 -4.36 -12.43
CA ILE A 29 -1.18 -4.62 -13.46
C ILE A 29 0.20 -4.80 -12.81
N ARG A 30 0.53 -4.05 -11.75
CA ARG A 30 1.85 -4.10 -11.10
C ARG A 30 2.01 -5.28 -10.14
N PHE A 31 0.94 -5.67 -9.45
CA PHE A 31 1.01 -6.66 -8.38
C PHE A 31 -0.01 -7.80 -8.53
N GLY A 32 -1.20 -7.50 -9.05
CA GLY A 32 -2.28 -8.48 -9.21
C GLY A 32 -1.88 -9.72 -9.99
N GLU A 33 -1.19 -9.57 -11.13
CA GLU A 33 -0.74 -10.72 -11.93
C GLU A 33 0.31 -11.59 -11.19
N THR A 34 1.17 -10.99 -10.37
CA THR A 34 2.11 -11.76 -9.54
C THR A 34 1.37 -12.53 -8.45
N ILE A 35 0.41 -11.90 -7.77
CA ILE A 35 -0.42 -12.55 -6.75
C ILE A 35 -1.19 -13.74 -7.36
N LYS A 36 -1.80 -13.55 -8.54
CA LYS A 36 -2.48 -14.64 -9.28
C LYS A 36 -1.53 -15.78 -9.64
N SER A 37 -0.33 -15.46 -10.10
CA SER A 37 0.67 -16.48 -10.46
C SER A 37 1.10 -17.32 -9.24
N TYR A 38 1.28 -16.69 -8.07
CA TYR A 38 1.55 -17.41 -6.83
C TYR A 38 0.37 -18.31 -6.43
N LYS A 39 -0.87 -17.84 -6.55
CA LYS A 39 -2.07 -18.62 -6.25
C LYS A 39 -2.23 -19.86 -7.14
N GLN A 40 -1.81 -19.78 -8.40
CA GLN A 40 -1.99 -20.85 -9.40
C GLN A 40 -0.93 -21.95 -9.33
N ARG A 41 0.19 -21.70 -8.63
CA ARG A 41 1.32 -22.62 -8.55
C ARG A 41 1.28 -23.40 -7.24
N GLU A 42 1.29 -24.73 -7.33
CA GLU A 42 1.29 -25.61 -6.15
C GLU A 42 2.59 -25.54 -5.33
N ASP A 43 3.68 -25.07 -5.93
CA ASP A 43 5.01 -24.98 -5.30
C ASP A 43 5.30 -23.62 -4.66
N LEU A 44 4.35 -22.69 -4.68
CA LEU A 44 4.47 -21.35 -4.08
C LEU A 44 3.31 -21.08 -3.13
N ASN A 45 3.56 -20.29 -2.07
CA ASN A 45 2.49 -19.76 -1.23
C ASN A 45 2.38 -18.25 -1.40
N VAL A 46 1.16 -17.75 -1.62
CA VAL A 46 0.90 -16.31 -1.74
C VAL A 46 1.40 -15.54 -0.51
N THR A 47 1.32 -16.16 0.68
CA THR A 47 1.78 -15.58 1.95
C THR A 47 3.31 -15.45 2.05
N ASP A 48 4.08 -16.02 1.12
CA ASP A 48 5.52 -15.81 1.06
C ASP A 48 5.88 -14.43 0.45
N LEU A 49 4.91 -13.76 -0.18
CA LEU A 49 5.07 -12.40 -0.69
C LEU A 49 5.18 -11.40 0.46
N LYS A 50 6.38 -10.89 0.73
CA LYS A 50 6.60 -9.89 1.80
C LYS A 50 6.38 -8.45 1.32
N TYR A 51 6.95 -8.09 0.18
CA TYR A 51 7.02 -6.70 -0.25
C TYR A 51 5.73 -6.20 -0.91
N ILE A 52 4.99 -7.06 -1.62
CA ILE A 52 3.72 -6.65 -2.24
C ILE A 52 2.70 -6.23 -1.17
N PRO A 53 2.41 -7.05 -0.14
CA PRO A 53 1.53 -6.64 0.96
C PRO A 53 2.01 -5.38 1.67
N LEU A 54 3.32 -5.23 1.89
CA LEU A 54 3.91 -4.05 2.52
C LEU A 54 3.68 -2.77 1.70
N VAL A 55 3.82 -2.85 0.37
CA VAL A 55 3.55 -1.72 -0.54
C VAL A 55 2.07 -1.35 -0.53
N ILE A 56 1.17 -2.34 -0.53
CA ILE A 56 -0.28 -2.09 -0.48
C ILE A 56 -0.64 -1.41 0.85
N ALA A 57 -0.11 -1.89 1.98
CA ALA A 57 -0.29 -1.26 3.29
C ALA A 57 0.25 0.19 3.31
N GLY A 58 1.42 0.43 2.72
CA GLY A 58 2.00 1.76 2.59
C GLY A 58 1.14 2.71 1.73
N TRP A 59 0.53 2.20 0.66
CA TRP A 59 -0.42 2.97 -0.14
C TRP A 59 -1.69 3.31 0.63
N LEU A 60 -2.24 2.37 1.40
CA LEU A 60 -3.37 2.66 2.29
C LEU A 60 -3.00 3.73 3.32
N ARG A 61 -1.79 3.68 3.89
CA ARG A 61 -1.30 4.70 4.82
C ARG A 61 -1.14 6.06 4.14
N TYR A 62 -0.74 6.07 2.87
CA TYR A 62 -0.66 7.27 2.05
C TYR A 62 -2.05 7.90 1.87
N LEU A 63 -3.10 7.12 1.62
CA LEU A 63 -4.47 7.61 1.44
C LEU A 63 -5.04 8.39 2.65
N MET A 64 -4.45 8.23 3.84
CA MET A 64 -4.80 9.04 5.02
C MET A 64 -4.42 10.53 4.86
N GLY A 65 -3.60 10.90 3.88
CA GLY A 65 -3.25 12.30 3.62
C GLY A 65 -2.37 12.93 4.71
N LEU A 66 -1.59 12.11 5.41
CA LEU A 66 -0.65 12.54 6.45
C LEU A 66 0.75 12.01 6.11
N ASP A 67 1.77 12.85 6.26
CA ASP A 67 3.17 12.40 6.19
C ASP A 67 3.58 11.61 7.44
N ASP A 68 4.85 11.20 7.51
CA ASP A 68 5.40 10.42 8.64
C ASP A 68 5.57 11.27 9.92
N GLU A 69 5.54 12.60 9.80
CA GLU A 69 5.49 13.53 10.94
C GLU A 69 4.05 13.87 11.37
N GLY A 70 3.04 13.26 10.72
CA GLY A 70 1.63 13.51 10.99
C GLY A 70 1.10 14.84 10.45
N LYS A 71 1.84 15.50 9.55
CA LYS A 71 1.42 16.75 8.92
C LYS A 71 0.54 16.45 7.68
N PRO A 72 -0.46 17.30 7.39
CA PRO A 72 -1.26 17.16 6.18
C PRO A 72 -0.41 17.13 4.92
N MET A 73 -0.72 16.19 4.02
CA MET A 73 -0.04 15.98 2.75
C MET A 73 -1.07 15.89 1.63
N THR A 74 -0.81 16.59 0.53
CA THR A 74 -1.66 16.52 -0.67
C THR A 74 -1.48 15.18 -1.37
N LEU A 75 -2.59 14.51 -1.65
CA LEU A 75 -2.61 13.27 -2.41
C LEU A 75 -2.56 13.56 -3.91
N SER A 76 -1.90 12.66 -4.64
CA SER A 76 -1.87 12.68 -6.10
C SER A 76 -3.26 12.33 -6.64
N PRO A 77 -3.63 12.86 -7.82
CA PRO A 77 -4.89 12.53 -8.46
C PRO A 77 -5.04 11.02 -8.67
N ASP A 78 -6.23 10.51 -8.40
CA ASP A 78 -6.61 9.13 -8.68
C ASP A 78 -8.12 9.10 -9.00
N PRO A 79 -8.57 8.34 -10.01
CA PRO A 79 -10.00 8.29 -10.37
C PRO A 79 -10.91 7.82 -9.24
N LEU A 80 -10.38 7.02 -8.31
CA LEU A 80 -11.11 6.48 -7.15
C LEU A 80 -10.77 7.22 -5.85
N LEU A 81 -10.06 8.35 -5.90
CA LEU A 81 -9.50 9.00 -4.71
C LEU A 81 -10.54 9.30 -3.64
N GLU A 82 -11.68 9.88 -4.01
CA GLU A 82 -12.71 10.29 -3.04
C GLU A 82 -13.35 9.07 -2.35
N ASP A 83 -13.63 8.01 -3.10
CA ASP A 83 -14.15 6.75 -2.57
C ASP A 83 -13.13 6.09 -1.62
N LEU A 84 -11.88 5.95 -2.06
CA LEU A 84 -10.79 5.38 -1.27
C LEU A 84 -10.53 6.15 0.03
N LYS A 85 -10.56 7.49 -0.02
CA LYS A 85 -10.41 8.35 1.17
C LYS A 85 -11.56 8.16 2.14
N SER A 86 -12.78 7.95 1.65
CA SER A 86 -13.95 7.76 2.51
C SER A 86 -13.77 6.57 3.46
N HIS A 87 -13.17 5.48 2.96
CA HIS A 87 -12.89 4.28 3.74
C HIS A 87 -11.84 4.52 4.84
N VAL A 88 -10.78 5.29 4.56
CA VAL A 88 -9.72 5.55 5.56
C VAL A 88 -10.00 6.76 6.46
N SER A 89 -11.08 7.51 6.22
CA SER A 89 -11.38 8.75 6.93
C SER A 89 -11.62 8.59 8.43
N ASN A 90 -12.10 7.42 8.87
CA ASN A 90 -12.35 7.10 10.27
C ASN A 90 -11.10 6.58 11.00
N ILE A 91 -10.04 6.26 10.26
CA ILE A 91 -8.80 5.72 10.81
C ILE A 91 -7.96 6.89 11.34
N LYS A 92 -7.45 6.74 12.57
CA LYS A 92 -6.67 7.77 13.25
C LYS A 92 -5.22 7.32 13.44
N LEU A 93 -4.29 8.23 13.17
CA LEU A 93 -2.88 8.00 13.45
C LEU A 93 -2.68 7.85 14.97
N GLY A 94 -1.98 6.80 15.37
CA GLY A 94 -1.75 6.42 16.77
C GLY A 94 -2.84 5.54 17.38
N ASP A 95 -3.91 5.22 16.65
CA ASP A 95 -5.04 4.41 17.11
C ASP A 95 -5.23 3.19 16.20
N VAL A 96 -4.53 2.10 16.50
CA VAL A 96 -4.58 0.86 15.72
C VAL A 96 -5.94 0.16 15.75
N ASP A 97 -6.75 0.45 16.77
CA ASP A 97 -8.09 -0.12 16.92
C ASP A 97 -9.11 0.58 16.01
N SER A 98 -8.77 1.79 15.51
CA SER A 98 -9.59 2.50 14.53
C SER A 98 -9.63 1.84 13.14
N VAL A 99 -8.74 0.89 12.85
CA VAL A 99 -8.69 0.19 11.55
C VAL A 99 -9.97 -0.60 11.30
N GLN A 100 -10.37 -1.46 12.24
CA GLN A 100 -11.58 -2.30 12.16
C GLN A 100 -11.77 -2.89 10.74
N ASP A 101 -13.02 -2.91 10.23
CA ASP A 101 -13.35 -3.33 8.88
C ASP A 101 -13.19 -2.21 7.83
N ASN A 102 -12.61 -1.05 8.17
CA ASN A 102 -12.54 0.10 7.24
C ASN A 102 -11.72 -0.20 5.98
N LEU A 103 -10.72 -1.09 6.05
CA LEU A 103 -9.90 -1.47 4.91
C LEU A 103 -10.53 -2.57 4.04
N LYS A 104 -11.50 -3.30 4.58
CA LYS A 104 -12.11 -4.45 3.92
C LYS A 104 -12.69 -4.14 2.55
N PRO A 105 -13.47 -3.05 2.34
CA PRO A 105 -14.00 -2.71 1.02
C PRO A 105 -12.93 -2.48 -0.03
N ILE A 106 -11.77 -1.93 0.36
CA ILE A 106 -10.65 -1.71 -0.56
C ILE A 106 -9.97 -3.04 -0.85
N LEU A 107 -9.57 -3.79 0.18
CA LEU A 107 -8.77 -5.02 0.05
C LEU A 107 -9.52 -6.16 -0.64
N SER A 108 -10.86 -6.19 -0.57
CA SER A 108 -11.66 -7.16 -1.33
C SER A 108 -12.01 -6.70 -2.75
N ASN A 109 -11.62 -5.50 -3.17
CA ASN A 109 -12.02 -4.94 -4.46
C ASN A 109 -11.21 -5.53 -5.62
N GLU A 110 -11.81 -6.47 -6.33
CA GLU A 110 -11.20 -7.13 -7.49
C GLU A 110 -10.92 -6.16 -8.66
N ASN A 111 -11.61 -5.03 -8.76
CA ASN A 111 -11.32 -4.05 -9.80
C ASN A 111 -9.98 -3.33 -9.55
N ILE A 112 -9.55 -3.20 -8.30
CA ILE A 112 -8.27 -2.56 -7.93
C ILE A 112 -7.12 -3.56 -8.03
N PHE A 113 -7.32 -4.79 -7.54
CA PHE A 113 -6.23 -5.77 -7.39
C PHE A 113 -6.28 -6.93 -8.39
N GLY A 114 -7.36 -7.08 -9.14
CA GLY A 114 -7.61 -8.23 -10.02
C GLY A 114 -7.99 -9.53 -9.30
N VAL A 115 -7.96 -9.54 -7.96
CA VAL A 115 -8.36 -10.63 -7.06
C VAL A 115 -8.80 -10.05 -5.72
N ASN A 116 -9.64 -10.77 -4.98
CA ASN A 116 -9.93 -10.46 -3.58
C ASN A 116 -8.74 -10.83 -2.69
N LEU A 117 -8.13 -9.85 -1.99
CA LEU A 117 -6.91 -10.07 -1.22
C LEU A 117 -7.13 -10.95 0.03
N TYR A 118 -8.35 -11.01 0.56
CA TYR A 118 -8.67 -11.93 1.66
C TYR A 118 -8.73 -13.38 1.19
N GLU A 119 -9.30 -13.63 0.01
CA GLU A 119 -9.42 -14.98 -0.55
C GLU A 119 -8.07 -15.60 -0.92
N VAL A 120 -7.04 -14.78 -1.10
CA VAL A 120 -5.66 -15.23 -1.38
C VAL A 120 -4.76 -15.20 -0.14
N GLY A 121 -5.32 -14.88 1.04
CA GLY A 121 -4.59 -14.90 2.31
C GLY A 121 -3.70 -13.68 2.57
N LEU A 122 -3.84 -12.60 1.79
CA LEU A 122 -3.04 -11.37 1.97
C LEU A 122 -3.74 -10.29 2.78
N GLY A 123 -5.08 -10.29 2.86
CA GLY A 123 -5.85 -9.25 3.53
C GLY A 123 -5.37 -8.98 4.97
N ASP A 124 -5.38 -10.00 5.82
CA ASP A 124 -4.96 -9.88 7.23
C ASP A 124 -3.50 -9.45 7.38
N MET A 125 -2.63 -9.93 6.48
CA MET A 125 -1.21 -9.53 6.47
C MET A 125 -1.05 -8.03 6.17
N ILE A 126 -1.82 -7.52 5.20
CA ILE A 126 -1.82 -6.11 4.83
C ILE A 126 -2.36 -5.26 5.96
N GLU A 127 -3.44 -5.67 6.63
CA GLU A 127 -3.98 -4.96 7.79
C GLU A 127 -2.97 -4.89 8.93
N ASN A 128 -2.23 -5.97 9.18
CA ASN A 128 -1.19 -5.98 10.22
C ASN A 128 -0.05 -5.00 9.89
N TYR A 129 0.44 -4.98 8.64
CA TYR A 129 1.41 -3.96 8.23
C TYR A 129 0.85 -2.54 8.31
N PHE A 130 -0.41 -2.34 7.93
CA PHE A 130 -1.06 -1.04 8.01
C PHE A 130 -1.16 -0.56 9.46
N LYS A 131 -1.53 -1.44 10.40
CA LYS A 131 -1.55 -1.14 11.84
C LYS A 131 -0.18 -0.69 12.32
N GLU A 132 0.90 -1.37 11.91
CA GLU A 132 2.25 -0.92 12.21
C GLU A 132 2.56 0.47 11.60
N PHE A 133 2.11 0.75 10.38
CA PHE A 133 2.29 2.05 9.71
C PHE A 133 1.53 3.22 10.35
N ILE A 134 0.52 2.94 11.18
CA ILE A 134 -0.25 3.96 11.89
C ILE A 134 0.04 3.99 13.40
N GLU A 135 1.02 3.24 13.91
CA GLU A 135 1.36 3.22 15.35
C GLU A 135 1.67 4.62 15.93
N GLY A 136 2.12 5.56 15.10
CA GLY A 136 2.38 6.93 15.50
C GLY A 136 3.32 7.66 14.54
N LEU A 137 3.91 8.74 15.03
CA LEU A 137 4.88 9.53 14.27
C LEU A 137 6.17 8.73 14.02
N GLY A 138 6.71 8.81 12.81
CA GLY A 138 7.92 8.08 12.41
C GLY A 138 7.70 6.58 12.17
N ALA A 139 6.45 6.11 12.23
CA ALA A 139 6.12 4.69 12.08
C ALA A 139 6.46 4.18 10.68
N VAL A 140 6.29 4.99 9.63
CA VAL A 140 6.63 4.57 8.25
C VAL A 140 8.11 4.23 8.17
N LYS A 141 9.00 5.12 8.61
CA LYS A 141 10.43 4.84 8.62
C LYS A 141 10.80 3.62 9.47
N LYS A 142 10.16 3.45 10.64
CA LYS A 142 10.40 2.31 11.54
C LYS A 142 10.03 0.97 10.89
N VAL A 143 8.85 0.90 10.28
CA VAL A 143 8.35 -0.31 9.59
C VAL A 143 9.23 -0.65 8.40
N LEU A 144 9.61 0.34 7.59
CA LEU A 144 10.51 0.10 6.45
C LEU A 144 11.86 -0.46 6.91
N LYS A 145 12.46 0.08 7.98
CA LYS A 145 13.70 -0.48 8.56
C LYS A 145 13.53 -1.92 9.05
N LYS A 146 12.39 -2.21 9.70
CA LYS A 146 12.08 -3.54 10.23
C LYS A 146 11.98 -4.60 9.13
N TYR A 147 11.38 -4.26 7.99
CA TYR A 147 11.06 -5.25 6.95
C TYR A 147 11.98 -5.23 5.72
N LEU A 148 12.77 -4.17 5.51
CA LEU A 148 13.60 -3.99 4.31
C LEU A 148 15.12 -4.13 4.56
N GLU A 149 15.56 -4.54 5.75
CA GLU A 149 17.00 -4.68 6.09
C GLU A 149 17.83 -3.43 5.71
N CYS A 150 17.28 -2.24 5.99
CA CYS A 150 17.88 -0.93 5.65
C CYS A 150 18.40 -0.16 6.88
#